data_AF-A0A946NRJ3-F1
#
_entry.id   AF-A0A946NRJ3-F1
#
_cell.length_a   1.000
_cell.length_b   1.000
_cell.length_c   1.000
_cell.angle_alpha   90.00
_cell.angle_beta   90.00
_cell.angle_gamma   90.00
#
_symmetry.space_group_name_H-M   'P 1'
#
loop_
_entity.id
_entity.type
_entity.pdbx_description
1 polymer ?
#
loop_
_entity_poly.entity_id
_entity_poly.type
_entity_poly.pdbx_seq_one_letter_code
_entity_poly.pdbx_strand_id
1 'polypeptide(L)' 'MSTIDHSYPHCWRCDTPLIYRAISAWYVAVEKIRDKMVANNQKINWTPEIIKNGKFGKWVE' A
#
# COMPACT_ATOMS: atom_id res chain seq x y z
N MET A 1 28.61 20.54 -9.54
CA MET A 1 27.80 19.82 -8.53
C MET A 1 26.41 19.67 -9.09
N SER A 2 25.99 18.45 -9.41
CA SER A 2 24.63 18.18 -9.89
C SER A 2 23.76 17.71 -8.72
N THR A 3 22.71 18.46 -8.41
CA THR A 3 21.67 18.07 -7.47
C THR A 3 20.66 17.17 -8.19
N ILE A 4 20.18 16.12 -7.53
CA ILE A 4 19.17 15.19 -8.08
C ILE A 4 17.88 15.34 -7.28
N ASP A 5 16.83 15.80 -7.92
CA ASP A 5 15.49 15.85 -7.34
C ASP A 5 14.76 14.52 -7.55
N HIS A 6 14.31 13.91 -6.46
CA HIS A 6 13.55 12.66 -6.47
C HIS A 6 12.55 12.62 -5.31
N SER A 7 11.54 11.75 -5.43
CA SER A 7 10.59 11.51 -4.34
C SER A 7 11.22 10.68 -3.23
N TYR A 8 11.18 11.18 -2.00
CA TYR A 8 11.70 10.51 -0.80
C TYR A 8 10.58 10.25 0.21
N PRO A 9 10.53 9.07 0.86
CA PRO A 9 9.48 8.75 1.82
C PRO A 9 9.65 9.55 3.12
N HIS A 10 8.56 10.18 3.55
CA HIS A 10 8.49 10.92 4.80
C HIS A 10 7.44 10.30 5.72
N CYS A 11 7.62 10.47 7.03
CA CYS A 11 6.66 10.04 8.02
C CYS A 11 5.34 10.80 7.81
N TRP A 12 4.26 10.09 7.54
CA TRP A 12 2.94 10.66 7.26
C TRP A 12 2.37 11.56 8.38
N ARG A 13 2.94 11.49 9.60
CA ARG A 13 2.49 12.27 10.76
C ARG A 13 3.40 13.45 11.11
N CYS A 14 4.71 13.27 10.95
CA CYS A 14 5.71 14.21 11.48
C CYS A 14 6.61 14.82 10.39
N ASP A 15 6.41 14.43 9.13
CA ASP A 15 7.18 14.88 7.97
C ASP A 15 8.70 14.64 8.04
N THR A 16 9.17 13.82 8.97
CA THR A 16 10.58 13.42 9.08
C THR A 16 10.95 12.40 8.01
N PRO A 17 12.14 12.47 7.40
CA PRO A 17 12.58 11.51 6.38
C PRO A 17 12.67 10.10 6.98
N LEU A 18 12.09 9.12 6.28
CA LEU A 18 12.09 7.71 6.71
C LEU A 18 13.33 6.99 6.20
N ILE A 19 13.88 6.13 7.06
CA ILE A 19 15.00 5.25 6.73
C ILE A 19 14.59 3.79 6.88
N TYR A 20 15.03 2.94 5.94
CA TYR A 20 14.84 1.50 6.05
C TYR A 20 15.87 0.92 7.04
N ARG A 21 15.38 0.26 8.09
CA ARG A 21 16.21 -0.40 9.09
C ARG A 21 15.58 -1.74 9.49
N ALA A 22 16.42 -2.77 9.67
CA ALA A 22 15.97 -4.05 10.21
C ALA A 22 15.65 -3.89 11.70
N ILE A 23 14.41 -4.20 12.08
CA ILE A 23 13.91 -4.18 13.45
C ILE A 23 13.06 -5.43 13.70
N SER A 24 12.98 -5.87 14.95
CA SER A 24 12.04 -6.92 15.32
C SER A 24 10.63 -6.35 15.35
N ALA A 25 9.74 -6.87 14.51
CA ALA A 25 8.33 -6.54 14.50
C ALA A 25 7.50 -7.80 14.25
N TRP A 26 6.22 -7.75 14.65
CA TRP A 26 5.27 -8.82 14.38
C TRP A 26 4.58 -8.56 13.05
N TYR A 27 4.52 -9.59 12.21
CA TYR A 27 3.90 -9.51 10.89
C TYR A 27 2.77 -10.53 10.76
N VAL A 28 1.74 -10.18 10.00
CA VAL A 28 0.65 -11.08 9.62
C VAL A 28 0.92 -11.57 8.20
N ALA A 29 0.77 -12.88 7.95
CA ALA A 29 0.99 -13.49 6.64
C ALA A 29 -0.17 -13.20 5.67
N VAL A 30 -0.28 -11.95 5.21
CA VAL A 30 -1.36 -11.46 4.35
C VAL A 30 -1.36 -12.15 2.98
N GLU A 31 -0.20 -12.59 2.47
CA GLU A 31 -0.09 -13.32 1.20
C GLU A 31 -1.02 -14.54 1.12
N LYS A 32 -1.19 -15.26 2.24
CA LYS A 32 -2.05 -16.46 2.32
C LYS A 32 -3.54 -16.15 2.15
N ILE A 33 -3.95 -14.90 2.34
CA ILE A 33 -5.34 -14.46 2.24
C ILE A 33 -5.59 -13.53 1.05
N ARG A 34 -4.56 -13.23 0.25
CA ARG A 34 -4.62 -12.32 -0.90
C ARG A 34 -5.77 -12.67 -1.86
N ASP A 35 -5.85 -13.93 -2.29
CA ASP A 35 -6.88 -14.36 -3.25
C ASP A 35 -8.30 -14.20 -2.69
N LYS A 36 -8.48 -14.43 -1.39
CA LYS A 36 -9.75 -14.19 -0.70
C LYS A 36 -10.08 -12.71 -0.63
N MET A 37 -9.09 -11.85 -0.42
CA MET A 37 -9.27 -10.39 -0.41
C MET A 37 -9.69 -9.89 -1.80
N VAL A 38 -9.06 -10.35 -2.87
CA VAL A 38 -9.45 -10.01 -4.25
C VAL A 38 -10.87 -10.50 -4.57
N ALA A 39 -11.20 -11.76 -4.25
CA ALA A 39 -12.52 -12.31 -4.50
C ALA A 39 -13.63 -11.59 -3.71
N ASN A 40 -13.34 -11.19 -2.47
CA ASN A 40 -14.29 -10.41 -1.66
C ASN A 40 -14.40 -8.96 -2.13
N ASN A 41 -13.32 -8.34 -2.60
CA ASN A 41 -13.37 -7.01 -3.20
C ASN A 41 -14.35 -6.97 -4.40
N GLN A 42 -14.43 -8.06 -5.17
CA GLN A 42 -15.39 -8.17 -6.27
C GLN A 42 -16.86 -8.24 -5.83
N LYS A 43 -17.15 -8.55 -4.58
CA LYS A 43 -18.52 -8.55 -4.02
C LYS A 43 -18.92 -7.20 -3.46
N ILE A 44 -17.98 -6.27 -3.29
CA ILE A 44 -18.24 -4.95 -2.73
C ILE A 44 -18.78 -4.01 -3.82
N ASN A 45 -19.80 -3.24 -3.46
CA ASN A 45 -20.32 -2.15 -4.29
C ASN A 45 -19.56 -0.86 -3.95
N TRP A 46 -18.53 -0.57 -4.73
CA TRP A 46 -17.74 0.64 -4.59
C TRP A 46 -18.43 1.82 -5.27
N THR A 47 -18.41 2.98 -4.63
CA THR A 47 -18.87 4.23 -5.24
C THR A 47 -17.74 5.26 -5.16
N PRO A 48 -17.21 5.74 -6.30
CA PRO A 48 -17.45 5.32 -7.68
C PRO A 48 -16.87 3.92 -8.02
N GLU A 49 -17.48 3.24 -8.99
CA GLU A 49 -17.16 1.85 -9.36
C GLU A 49 -15.70 1.63 -9.80
N ILE A 50 -15.06 2.66 -10.36
CA ILE A 50 -13.67 2.63 -10.83
C ILE A 50 -12.69 2.25 -9.71
N ILE A 51 -13.03 2.51 -8.43
CA ILE A 51 -12.14 2.18 -7.30
C ILE A 51 -11.96 0.67 -7.16
N LYS A 52 -13.02 -0.10 -7.45
CA LYS A 52 -13.06 -1.56 -7.30
C LYS A 52 -11.95 -2.27 -8.07
N ASN A 53 -11.79 -1.90 -9.34
CA ASN A 53 -10.79 -2.46 -10.25
C ASN A 53 -9.58 -1.53 -10.46
N GLY A 54 -9.67 -0.29 -9.97
CA GLY A 54 -8.62 0.73 -10.08
C GLY A 54 -7.71 0.74 -8.87
N LYS A 55 -7.75 1.82 -8.09
CA LYS A 55 -6.80 2.07 -6.99
C LYS A 55 -6.76 0.96 -5.96
N PHE A 56 -7.93 0.47 -5.51
CA PHE A 56 -7.97 -0.54 -4.46
C PHE A 56 -7.73 -1.95 -5.01
N GLY A 57 -8.30 -2.26 -6.18
CA GLY A 57 -8.04 -3.54 -6.86
C GLY A 57 -6.55 -3.81 -7.06
N LYS A 58 -5.81 -2.83 -7.62
CA LYS A 58 -4.36 -2.91 -7.83
C LYS A 58 -3.51 -2.88 -6.55
N TRP A 59 -4.09 -2.51 -5.41
CA TRP A 59 -3.38 -2.49 -4.13
C TRP A 59 -3.49 -3.83 -3.41
N VAL A 60 -4.59 -4.55 -3.63
CA VAL A 60 -4.83 -5.88 -3.04
C VAL A 60 -4.27 -7.01 -3.92
N GLU A 61 -4.29 -6.82 -5.24
CA GLU A 61 -3.56 -7.65 -6.20
C GLU A 61 -2.06 -7.38 -6.07
#